data_AF-A0A2K6RYW4-F1
#
_entry.id   AF-A0A2K6RYW4-F1
#
_cell.length_a   1.000
_cell.length_b   1.000
_cell.length_c   1.000
_cell.angle_alpha   90.00
_cell.angle_beta   90.00
_cell.angle_gamma   90.00
#
_symmetry.space_group_name_H-M   'P 1'
#
loop_
_entity.id
_entity.type
_entity.pdbx_description
1 polymer ?
#
loop_
_entity_poly.entity_id
_entity_poly.type
_entity_poly.pdbx_seq_one_letter_code
_entity_poly.pdbx_strand_id
1 'polypeptide(L)'
;MSRSYFPKCVALSALLVLSVGALDTFIAAVYEHAVILPNRTETPVSKEAALLLMNNNIDVLEKAVKLAAKQGAHIIVTPEDGIYGWVFTRESIYPYLEDIPDPEVNWIPCRDPGRFGNTPVQERLSCLAKDNSIYVVANIGDKKPCNASDPQCPPDGRYQYNTDVVFDSQGKLVARYHKYNLFAPEIQFDFPKDSEFVTFDTPFGKFGIFTCFDIFSYDPAVVVVDEFQVDSIVYPTAWYNTLPLLSAVPFHSAWAKAMGVNLLAANTHNTSMHMTGSGLYAPEAVKGYHYDMETESGQLMLSELKSRPRHEPTYPAAVDWHAYASSVKPFSSEQSDFPGMIYFDEFTFTELKKNTGNHTVCQKDLCCHLTYEMSEKRTDEVYALGAFDGLHTVEGQYYLQICTLLKCQTTDLKTCGEPVGSAFTKFEEFSLSGTFRTRYVFPQITLSGSQLAPERHYEISRDGRLRSRSGAPLPVLVMALYGRVFEKDPPRLGQGPGKLQ
;
A
#
# COMPACT_ATOMS: atom_id res chain seq x y z
N MET A 1 42.23 53.60 52.34
CA MET A 1 41.88 54.20 51.03
C MET A 1 41.08 53.19 50.23
N SER A 2 39.94 53.66 49.71
CA SER A 2 39.04 53.04 48.72
C SER A 2 38.42 51.66 49.02
N ARG A 3 37.16 51.68 49.48
CA ARG A 3 36.18 50.62 49.25
C ARG A 3 35.73 50.70 47.79
N SER A 4 35.92 49.65 47.01
CA SER A 4 35.31 49.50 45.69
C SER A 4 34.18 48.48 45.78
N TYR A 5 32.98 48.94 45.47
CA TYR A 5 31.77 48.16 45.26
C TYR A 5 31.80 47.59 43.84
N PHE A 6 31.68 46.28 43.68
CA PHE A 6 31.35 45.65 42.40
C PHE A 6 30.03 44.87 42.57
N PRO A 7 28.95 45.26 41.88
CA PRO A 7 27.74 44.45 41.83
C PRO A 7 27.98 43.29 40.86
N LYS A 8 27.98 42.05 41.36
CA LYS A 8 27.92 40.86 40.51
C LYS A 8 26.48 40.71 40.01
N CYS A 9 26.19 41.25 38.83
CA CYS A 9 24.99 40.89 38.07
C CYS A 9 25.08 39.38 37.74
N VAL A 10 24.18 38.60 38.31
CA VAL A 10 23.95 37.21 37.90
C VAL A 10 23.14 37.27 36.61
N ALA A 11 23.79 37.01 35.47
CA ALA A 11 23.09 36.79 34.22
C ALA A 11 22.43 35.39 34.28
N LEU A 12 21.12 35.37 34.52
CA LEU A 12 20.29 34.18 34.31
C LEU A 12 20.08 34.02 32.79
N SER A 13 20.98 33.27 32.15
CA SER A 13 20.75 32.76 30.80
C SER A 13 19.67 31.68 30.88
N ALA A 14 18.41 32.06 30.66
CA ALA A 14 17.35 31.11 30.40
C ALA A 14 17.60 30.45 29.04
N LEU A 15 18.12 29.23 29.06
CA LEU A 15 18.08 28.32 27.92
C LEU A 15 16.61 27.98 27.65
N LEU A 16 15.98 28.76 26.77
CA LEU A 16 14.75 28.36 26.10
C LEU A 16 15.10 27.18 25.19
N VAL A 17 15.06 25.97 25.75
CA VAL A 17 14.91 24.75 24.97
C VAL A 17 13.50 24.84 24.40
N LEU A 18 13.39 25.29 23.15
CA LEU A 18 12.20 25.06 22.34
C LEU A 18 12.11 23.54 22.17
N SER A 19 11.45 22.87 23.10
CA SER A 19 10.95 21.53 22.86
C SER A 19 9.95 21.69 21.71
N VAL A 20 10.35 21.33 20.49
CA VAL A 20 9.39 21.08 19.42
C VAL A 20 8.53 19.94 19.95
N GLY A 21 7.35 20.29 20.45
CA GLY A 21 6.44 19.33 21.07
C GLY A 21 6.07 18.27 20.04
N ALA A 22 6.08 17.02 20.46
CA ALA A 22 5.46 15.96 19.67
C ALA A 22 4.00 16.35 19.38
N LEU A 23 3.60 16.27 18.11
CA LEU A 23 2.22 16.51 17.70
C LEU A 23 1.37 15.27 17.99
N ASP A 24 0.13 15.47 18.41
CA ASP A 24 -0.86 14.40 18.63
C ASP A 24 -1.53 13.98 17.32
N THR A 25 -1.72 14.94 16.40
CA THR A 25 -2.29 14.73 15.07
C THR A 25 -1.46 15.42 14.00
N PHE A 26 -1.65 15.01 12.76
CA PHE A 26 -1.10 15.67 11.58
C PHE A 26 -2.05 15.56 10.39
N ILE A 27 -1.95 16.52 9.47
CA ILE A 27 -2.67 16.46 8.20
C ILE A 27 -1.78 15.74 7.18
N ALA A 28 -2.25 14.58 6.73
CA ALA A 28 -1.63 13.81 5.65
C ALA A 28 -2.25 14.20 4.30
N ALA A 29 -1.44 14.14 3.25
CA ALA A 29 -1.90 14.25 1.88
C ALA A 29 -1.38 13.09 1.02
N VAL A 30 -2.20 12.65 0.07
CA VAL A 30 -1.81 11.75 -1.02
C VAL A 30 -2.30 12.33 -2.33
N TYR A 31 -1.52 12.15 -3.40
CA TYR A 31 -1.90 12.57 -4.73
C TYR A 31 -1.96 11.37 -5.67
N GLU A 32 -3.16 11.10 -6.19
CA GLU A 32 -3.35 10.21 -7.33
C GLU A 32 -2.94 10.94 -8.60
N HIS A 33 -1.97 10.42 -9.36
CA HIS A 33 -1.34 11.16 -10.47
C HIS A 33 -1.62 10.53 -11.83
N ALA A 34 -2.21 11.31 -12.74
CA ALA A 34 -2.30 10.98 -14.16
C ALA A 34 -0.93 11.26 -14.82
N VAL A 35 -0.08 10.24 -14.82
CA VAL A 35 1.34 10.36 -15.24
C VAL A 35 1.46 10.73 -16.72
N ILE A 36 2.27 11.75 -17.02
CA ILE A 36 2.67 12.06 -18.39
C ILE A 36 3.72 11.03 -18.80
N LEU A 37 3.30 10.07 -19.62
CA LEU A 37 4.15 8.96 -20.04
C LEU A 37 5.10 9.36 -21.18
N PRO A 38 6.32 8.78 -21.23
CA PRO A 38 7.19 8.91 -22.39
C PRO A 38 6.56 8.23 -23.61
N ASN A 39 6.90 8.71 -24.80
CA ASN A 39 6.65 7.92 -26.01
C ASN A 39 7.45 6.61 -25.95
N ARG A 40 6.83 5.51 -26.36
CA ARG A 40 7.52 4.22 -26.43
C ARG A 40 8.59 4.28 -27.53
N THR A 41 9.85 4.22 -27.13
CA THR A 41 11.00 4.16 -28.04
C THR A 41 11.87 2.95 -27.73
N GLU A 42 12.41 2.31 -28.76
CA GLU A 42 13.38 1.21 -28.60
C GLU A 42 14.78 1.73 -28.26
N THR A 43 15.07 2.99 -28.61
CA THR A 43 16.34 3.64 -28.31
C THR A 43 16.23 4.56 -27.09
N PRO A 44 17.28 4.66 -26.26
CA PRO A 44 17.32 5.61 -25.15
C PRO A 44 17.21 7.06 -25.65
N VAL A 45 16.41 7.86 -24.96
CA VAL A 45 16.33 9.30 -25.18
C VAL A 45 17.59 10.00 -24.61
N SER A 46 17.81 11.27 -24.95
CA SER A 46 18.87 12.04 -24.30
C SER A 46 18.51 12.34 -22.83
N LYS A 47 19.52 12.64 -22.00
CA LYS A 47 19.31 13.04 -20.60
C LYS A 47 18.46 14.30 -20.48
N GLU A 48 18.61 15.23 -21.43
CA GLU A 48 17.84 16.48 -21.47
C GLU A 48 16.37 16.21 -21.78
N ALA A 49 16.07 15.28 -22.69
CA ALA A 49 14.70 14.87 -23.01
C ALA A 49 14.04 14.12 -21.85
N ALA A 50 14.78 13.22 -21.19
CA ALA A 50 14.34 12.55 -19.98
C ALA A 50 14.03 13.55 -18.86
N LEU A 51 14.97 14.47 -18.58
CA LEU A 51 14.79 15.52 -17.57
C LEU A 51 13.62 16.46 -17.90
N LEU A 52 13.38 16.78 -19.16
CA LEU A 52 12.23 17.58 -19.58
C LEU A 52 10.90 16.87 -19.25
N LEU A 53 10.78 15.56 -19.55
CA LEU A 53 9.60 14.78 -19.21
C LEU A 53 9.40 14.72 -17.69
N MET A 54 10.46 14.39 -16.94
CA MET A 54 10.41 14.36 -15.48
C MET A 54 9.97 15.69 -14.90
N ASN A 55 10.49 16.81 -15.44
CA ASN A 55 10.08 18.14 -15.02
C ASN A 55 8.61 18.44 -15.33
N ASN A 56 8.07 17.98 -16.46
CA ASN A 56 6.64 18.15 -16.76
C ASN A 56 5.75 17.41 -15.74
N ASN A 57 6.15 16.21 -15.32
CA ASN A 57 5.45 15.51 -14.25
C ASN A 57 5.59 16.25 -12.91
N ILE A 58 6.80 16.70 -12.57
CA ILE A 58 7.05 17.47 -11.33
C ILE A 58 6.27 18.79 -11.34
N ASP A 59 6.02 19.43 -12.49
CA ASP A 59 5.15 20.63 -12.58
C ASP A 59 3.72 20.35 -12.12
N VAL A 60 3.19 19.15 -12.40
CA VAL A 60 1.87 18.71 -11.94
C VAL A 60 1.91 18.43 -10.44
N LEU A 61 2.89 17.67 -9.99
CA LEU A 61 3.06 17.34 -8.57
C LEU A 61 3.27 18.61 -7.72
N GLU A 62 4.03 19.59 -8.21
CA GLU A 62 4.26 20.88 -7.55
C GLU A 62 2.95 21.63 -7.26
N LYS A 63 1.96 21.56 -8.15
CA LYS A 63 0.63 22.14 -7.90
C LYS A 63 -0.07 21.43 -6.75
N ALA A 64 0.01 20.10 -6.69
CA ALA A 64 -0.55 19.31 -5.60
C ALA A 64 0.15 19.58 -4.27
N VAL A 65 1.49 19.63 -4.24
CA VAL A 65 2.30 19.96 -3.06
C VAL A 65 1.95 21.35 -2.52
N LYS A 66 1.94 22.38 -3.39
CA LYS A 66 1.58 23.75 -3.00
C LYS A 66 0.16 23.83 -2.44
N LEU A 67 -0.79 23.14 -3.07
CA LEU A 67 -2.18 23.13 -2.62
C LEU A 67 -2.34 22.38 -1.29
N ALA A 68 -1.62 21.28 -1.09
CA ALA A 68 -1.62 20.53 0.16
C ALA A 68 -1.00 21.34 1.30
N ALA A 69 0.16 21.96 1.08
CA ALA A 69 0.82 22.82 2.05
C ALA A 69 -0.04 24.04 2.43
N LYS A 70 -0.71 24.67 1.45
CA LYS A 70 -1.68 25.75 1.70
C LYS A 70 -2.86 25.31 2.57
N GLN A 71 -3.22 24.04 2.53
CA GLN A 71 -4.26 23.43 3.37
C GLN A 71 -3.72 22.85 4.69
N GLY A 72 -2.44 23.08 5.00
CA GLY A 72 -1.82 22.67 6.27
C GLY A 72 -1.32 21.23 6.32
N ALA A 73 -1.19 20.55 5.16
CA ALA A 73 -0.58 19.22 5.13
C ALA A 73 0.86 19.25 5.65
N HIS A 74 1.21 18.27 6.48
CA HIS A 74 2.54 18.10 7.06
C HIS A 74 3.42 17.20 6.18
N ILE A 75 2.78 16.28 5.45
CA ILE A 75 3.42 15.34 4.53
C ILE A 75 2.50 15.11 3.32
N ILE A 76 3.10 14.97 2.15
CA ILE A 76 2.43 14.53 0.92
C ILE A 76 3.17 13.35 0.28
N VAL A 77 2.41 12.32 -0.11
CA VAL A 77 2.93 11.17 -0.85
C VAL A 77 2.48 11.25 -2.30
N THR A 78 3.43 11.06 -3.22
CA THR A 78 3.17 10.91 -4.66
C THR A 78 3.43 9.47 -5.13
N PRO A 79 2.88 9.04 -6.26
CA PRO A 79 2.89 7.62 -6.65
C PRO A 79 4.26 7.07 -7.07
N GLU A 80 4.35 5.75 -7.08
CA GLU A 80 5.41 5.00 -7.76
C GLU A 80 5.41 5.34 -9.25
N ASP A 81 6.58 5.44 -9.87
CA ASP A 81 6.75 5.79 -11.29
C ASP A 81 6.06 7.11 -11.70
N GLY A 82 5.67 7.95 -10.73
CA GLY A 82 4.90 9.18 -10.96
C GLY A 82 5.66 10.27 -11.72
N ILE A 83 6.97 10.12 -11.89
CA ILE A 83 7.84 11.12 -12.54
C ILE A 83 8.25 10.70 -13.97
N TYR A 84 8.33 9.40 -14.27
CA TYR A 84 8.83 8.90 -15.56
C TYR A 84 8.00 7.76 -16.19
N GLY A 85 7.03 7.16 -15.50
CA GLY A 85 6.20 6.04 -16.00
C GLY A 85 6.85 4.66 -15.86
N TRP A 86 6.29 3.63 -16.50
CA TRP A 86 6.62 2.22 -16.19
C TRP A 86 7.01 1.35 -17.40
N VAL A 87 7.22 1.93 -18.59
CA VAL A 87 7.53 1.17 -19.81
C VAL A 87 8.99 1.38 -20.22
N PHE A 88 9.89 0.55 -19.70
CA PHE A 88 11.33 0.69 -19.91
C PHE A 88 12.08 -0.64 -20.08
N THR A 89 13.26 -0.54 -20.69
CA THR A 89 14.35 -1.52 -20.60
C THR A 89 15.45 -0.94 -19.72
N ARG A 90 16.47 -1.75 -19.40
CA ARG A 90 17.65 -1.25 -18.68
C ARG A 90 18.34 -0.09 -19.39
N GLU A 91 18.42 -0.09 -20.73
CA GLU A 91 19.03 1.02 -21.45
C GLU A 91 18.10 2.24 -21.54
N SER A 92 16.80 2.05 -21.77
CA SER A 92 15.89 3.18 -21.99
C SER A 92 15.53 3.93 -20.70
N ILE A 93 15.61 3.30 -19.52
CA ILE A 93 15.45 4.00 -18.23
C ILE A 93 16.70 4.80 -17.85
N TYR A 94 17.90 4.40 -18.30
CA TYR A 94 19.17 4.96 -17.83
C TYR A 94 19.27 6.50 -17.87
N PRO A 95 18.75 7.21 -18.89
CA PRO A 95 18.74 8.68 -18.93
C PRO A 95 17.92 9.35 -17.82
N TYR A 96 16.99 8.63 -17.19
CA TYR A 96 16.10 9.10 -16.11
C TYR A 96 16.70 8.90 -14.71
N LEU A 97 17.78 8.13 -14.59
CA LEU A 97 18.35 7.75 -13.28
C LEU A 97 19.36 8.79 -12.75
N GLU A 98 19.34 9.02 -11.45
CA GLU A 98 20.36 9.78 -10.71
C GLU A 98 21.09 8.89 -9.71
N ASP A 99 22.30 9.27 -9.28
CA ASP A 99 22.96 8.60 -8.16
C ASP A 99 22.46 9.24 -6.85
N ILE A 100 21.62 8.52 -6.11
CA ILE A 100 20.98 9.01 -4.89
C ILE A 100 21.82 8.59 -3.68
N PRO A 101 22.43 9.52 -2.92
CA PRO A 101 23.28 9.17 -1.80
C PRO A 101 22.47 8.56 -0.64
N ASP A 102 23.17 7.90 0.27
CA ASP A 102 22.59 7.50 1.54
C ASP A 102 22.19 8.75 2.37
N PRO A 103 21.00 8.82 2.99
CA PRO A 103 20.59 9.96 3.82
C PRO A 103 21.57 10.35 4.95
N GLU A 104 22.43 9.43 5.41
CA GLU A 104 23.46 9.70 6.42
C GLU A 104 24.45 10.80 6.00
N VAL A 105 24.59 11.07 4.70
CA VAL A 105 25.43 12.17 4.22
C VAL A 105 24.93 13.56 4.63
N ASN A 106 23.72 13.64 5.21
CA ASN A 106 23.11 14.85 5.77
C ASN A 106 23.12 16.00 4.74
N TRP A 107 22.33 15.83 3.68
CA TRP A 107 22.33 16.73 2.54
C TRP A 107 20.96 17.37 2.31
N ILE A 108 20.98 18.67 2.00
CA ILE A 108 19.84 19.46 1.54
C ILE A 108 20.16 19.87 0.10
N PRO A 109 19.70 19.12 -0.91
CA PRO A 109 19.98 19.42 -2.32
C PRO A 109 19.66 20.88 -2.70
N CYS A 110 18.55 21.42 -2.22
CA CYS A 110 18.15 22.81 -2.50
C CYS A 110 19.12 23.88 -1.98
N ARG A 111 19.98 23.56 -0.99
CA ARG A 111 20.97 24.49 -0.45
C ARG A 111 22.37 24.26 -1.01
N ASP A 112 22.69 23.02 -1.39
CA ASP A 112 24.02 22.63 -1.86
C ASP A 112 23.90 21.66 -3.06
N PRO A 113 23.36 22.12 -4.20
CA PRO A 113 23.01 21.23 -5.31
C PRO A 113 24.22 20.60 -5.99
N GLY A 114 25.40 21.24 -5.92
CA GLY A 114 26.63 20.75 -6.56
C GLY A 114 27.38 19.66 -5.81
N ARG A 115 26.96 19.27 -4.60
CA ARG A 115 27.71 18.35 -3.72
C ARG A 115 27.95 16.97 -4.33
N PHE A 116 26.96 16.43 -5.04
CA PHE A 116 26.99 15.09 -5.63
C PHE A 116 26.89 15.10 -7.16
N GLY A 117 27.39 16.16 -7.79
CA GLY A 117 27.38 16.30 -9.25
C GLY A 117 26.05 16.81 -9.78
N ASN A 118 25.54 16.22 -10.87
CA ASN A 118 24.31 16.66 -11.52
C ASN A 118 23.11 15.82 -11.05
N THR A 119 22.37 16.36 -10.08
CA THR A 119 21.19 15.73 -9.44
C THR A 119 19.94 16.63 -9.49
N PRO A 120 19.51 17.11 -10.66
CA PRO A 120 18.47 18.11 -10.80
C PRO A 120 17.09 17.67 -10.28
N VAL A 121 16.75 16.38 -10.34
CA VAL A 121 15.48 15.86 -9.83
C VAL A 121 15.47 15.90 -8.30
N GLN A 122 16.55 15.43 -7.66
CA GLN A 122 16.70 15.52 -6.19
C GLN A 122 16.72 16.98 -5.71
N GLU A 123 17.41 17.88 -6.43
CA GLU A 123 17.39 19.32 -6.16
C GLU A 123 15.97 19.88 -6.19
N ARG A 124 15.22 19.58 -7.24
CA ARG A 124 13.87 20.11 -7.43
C ARG A 124 12.91 19.62 -6.35
N LEU A 125 12.94 18.32 -6.02
CA LEU A 125 12.11 17.75 -4.95
C LEU A 125 12.47 18.33 -3.56
N SER A 126 13.76 18.48 -3.27
CA SER A 126 14.25 19.14 -2.06
C SER A 126 13.75 20.58 -1.93
N CYS A 127 13.79 21.37 -3.02
CA CYS A 127 13.28 22.73 -3.01
C CYS A 127 11.76 22.77 -2.85
N LEU A 128 11.02 21.86 -3.50
CA LEU A 128 9.57 21.76 -3.31
C LEU A 128 9.20 21.51 -1.85
N ALA A 129 9.91 20.60 -1.17
CA ALA A 129 9.69 20.33 0.24
C ALA A 129 10.02 21.56 1.11
N LYS A 130 11.22 22.14 0.93
CA LYS A 130 11.70 23.31 1.68
C LYS A 130 10.81 24.54 1.52
N ASP A 131 10.50 24.90 0.28
CA ASP A 131 9.81 26.17 -0.02
C ASP A 131 8.33 26.14 0.37
N ASN A 132 7.76 24.94 0.53
CA ASN A 132 6.40 24.73 1.03
C ASN A 132 6.36 24.25 2.49
N SER A 133 7.51 24.07 3.14
CA SER A 133 7.64 23.60 4.53
C SER A 133 6.83 22.32 4.81
N ILE A 134 6.89 21.36 3.89
CA ILE A 134 6.14 20.10 3.91
C ILE A 134 7.08 18.93 3.63
N TYR A 135 6.85 17.77 4.26
CA TYR A 135 7.54 16.55 3.86
C TYR A 135 7.03 16.08 2.49
N VAL A 136 7.92 15.76 1.57
CA VAL A 136 7.58 15.25 0.23
C VAL A 136 8.15 13.84 0.08
N VAL A 137 7.27 12.89 -0.20
CA VAL A 137 7.62 11.52 -0.57
C VAL A 137 7.37 11.34 -2.06
N ALA A 138 8.40 10.90 -2.78
CA ALA A 138 8.34 10.66 -4.20
C ALA A 138 9.11 9.40 -4.58
N ASN A 139 8.80 8.85 -5.75
CA ASN A 139 9.48 7.71 -6.33
C ASN A 139 10.26 8.14 -7.57
N ILE A 140 11.57 7.86 -7.59
CA ILE A 140 12.49 8.15 -8.69
C ILE A 140 13.43 6.95 -8.94
N GLY A 141 14.25 7.02 -9.98
CA GLY A 141 15.19 5.96 -10.33
C GLY A 141 16.60 6.24 -9.80
N ASP A 142 17.17 5.28 -9.09
CA ASP A 142 18.56 5.32 -8.63
C ASP A 142 19.47 4.53 -9.57
N LYS A 143 20.72 4.98 -9.73
CA LYS A 143 21.80 4.20 -10.32
C LYS A 143 23.00 4.13 -9.40
N LYS A 144 23.64 2.97 -9.34
CA LYS A 144 24.87 2.75 -8.58
C LYS A 144 25.93 2.14 -9.49
N PRO A 145 26.93 2.93 -9.94
CA PRO A 145 28.04 2.40 -10.72
C PRO A 145 28.75 1.29 -9.96
N CYS A 146 29.07 0.19 -10.64
CA CYS A 146 29.83 -0.91 -10.08
C CYS A 146 30.89 -1.36 -11.09
N ASN A 147 31.77 -2.27 -10.68
CA ASN A 147 32.82 -2.79 -11.56
C ASN A 147 33.02 -4.29 -11.31
N ALA A 148 33.91 -4.91 -12.08
CA ALA A 148 34.16 -6.35 -12.02
C ALA A 148 34.72 -6.87 -10.67
N SER A 149 35.08 -5.98 -9.73
CA SER A 149 35.44 -6.40 -8.37
C SER A 149 34.21 -6.73 -7.51
N ASP A 150 33.04 -6.21 -7.87
CA ASP A 150 31.76 -6.63 -7.30
C ASP A 150 31.20 -7.81 -8.13
N PRO A 151 31.15 -9.03 -7.56
CA PRO A 151 30.71 -10.22 -8.29
C PRO A 151 29.23 -10.18 -8.68
N GLN A 152 28.42 -9.30 -8.08
CA GLN A 152 27.00 -9.13 -8.41
C GLN A 152 26.75 -8.00 -9.41
N CYS A 153 27.80 -7.25 -9.80
CA CYS A 153 27.67 -6.13 -10.71
C CYS A 153 27.07 -6.58 -12.04
N PRO A 154 25.94 -5.98 -12.49
CA PRO A 154 25.36 -6.30 -13.77
C PRO A 154 26.38 -6.11 -14.92
N PRO A 155 26.28 -6.89 -16.01
CA PRO A 155 27.23 -6.82 -17.13
C PRO A 155 27.37 -5.43 -17.76
N ASP A 156 26.37 -4.58 -17.56
CA ASP A 156 26.30 -3.23 -18.09
C ASP A 156 26.84 -2.16 -17.10
N GLY A 157 27.47 -2.60 -16.01
CA GLY A 157 28.37 -1.79 -15.16
C GLY A 157 27.71 -0.94 -14.09
N ARG A 158 26.42 -1.16 -13.81
CA ARG A 158 25.68 -0.43 -12.77
C ARG A 158 24.47 -1.21 -12.28
N TYR A 159 24.10 -0.97 -11.04
CA TYR A 159 22.75 -1.28 -10.56
C TYR A 159 21.78 -0.15 -10.89
N GLN A 160 20.51 -0.48 -11.06
CA GLN A 160 19.41 0.44 -11.31
C GLN A 160 18.24 0.07 -10.38
N TYR A 161 17.75 1.00 -9.57
CA TYR A 161 16.72 0.69 -8.56
C TYR A 161 15.49 1.58 -8.70
N ASN A 162 14.32 0.98 -8.54
CA ASN A 162 13.07 1.68 -8.22
C ASN A 162 13.22 2.22 -6.79
N THR A 163 13.14 3.54 -6.61
CA THR A 163 13.63 4.20 -5.39
C THR A 163 12.67 5.24 -4.85
N ASP A 164 12.14 4.99 -3.66
CA ASP A 164 11.46 6.03 -2.91
C ASP A 164 12.47 6.95 -2.21
N VAL A 165 12.19 8.25 -2.23
CA VAL A 165 12.95 9.28 -1.53
C VAL A 165 12.02 10.14 -0.68
N VAL A 166 12.50 10.54 0.49
CA VAL A 166 11.78 11.44 1.39
C VAL A 166 12.61 12.69 1.67
N PHE A 167 12.03 13.85 1.39
CA PHE A 167 12.57 15.14 1.78
C PHE A 167 11.77 15.71 2.94
N ASP A 168 12.46 16.15 4.00
CA ASP A 168 11.81 16.82 5.13
C ASP A 168 11.35 18.25 4.78
N SER A 169 10.63 18.88 5.70
CA SER A 169 10.15 20.27 5.54
C SER A 169 11.24 21.33 5.35
N GLN A 170 12.53 20.99 5.56
CA GLN A 170 13.68 21.86 5.29
C GLN A 170 14.38 21.53 3.97
N GLY A 171 13.89 20.52 3.26
CA GLY A 171 14.45 19.99 2.01
C GLY A 171 15.56 18.98 2.22
N LYS A 172 15.80 18.48 3.43
CA LYS A 172 16.84 17.48 3.69
C LYS A 172 16.39 16.11 3.20
N LEU A 173 17.26 15.37 2.51
CA LEU A 173 17.03 13.94 2.24
C LEU A 173 17.09 13.17 3.56
N VAL A 174 15.97 12.56 3.97
CA VAL A 174 15.84 11.83 5.24
C VAL A 174 15.56 10.35 5.09
N ALA A 175 15.15 9.91 3.90
CA ALA A 175 14.99 8.48 3.59
C ALA A 175 15.28 8.22 2.11
N ARG A 176 15.86 7.06 1.83
CA ARG A 176 15.99 6.45 0.50
C ARG A 176 15.67 4.97 0.68
N TYR A 177 14.77 4.42 -0.11
CA TYR A 177 14.39 3.01 -0.07
C TYR A 177 14.42 2.44 -1.49
N HIS A 178 15.17 1.35 -1.69
CA HIS A 178 15.12 0.59 -2.95
C HIS A 178 14.07 -0.51 -2.86
N LYS A 179 13.10 -0.52 -3.79
CA LYS A 179 12.03 -1.51 -3.85
C LYS A 179 12.58 -2.93 -3.81
N TYR A 180 12.19 -3.70 -2.80
CA TYR A 180 12.78 -5.01 -2.53
C TYR A 180 12.13 -6.13 -3.35
N ASN A 181 10.81 -6.09 -3.54
CA ASN A 181 10.04 -7.06 -4.30
C ASN A 181 9.57 -6.43 -5.62
N LEU A 182 10.35 -6.59 -6.69
CA LEU A 182 9.95 -6.18 -8.03
C LEU A 182 8.79 -7.03 -8.55
N PHE A 183 7.84 -6.39 -9.21
CA PHE A 183 6.77 -7.02 -9.95
C PHE A 183 7.30 -7.58 -11.29
N ALA A 184 6.68 -8.63 -11.82
CA ALA A 184 7.19 -9.35 -12.99
C ALA A 184 7.54 -8.48 -14.23
N PRO A 185 6.82 -7.39 -14.55
CA PRO A 185 7.14 -6.48 -15.66
C PRO A 185 8.33 -5.53 -15.43
N GLU A 186 8.86 -5.38 -14.21
CA GLU A 186 9.91 -4.41 -13.86
C GLU A 186 11.32 -4.88 -14.28
N ILE A 187 11.50 -5.14 -15.57
CA ILE A 187 12.76 -5.66 -16.14
C ILE A 187 13.90 -4.63 -16.15
N GLN A 188 13.59 -3.36 -15.97
CA GLN A 188 14.53 -2.24 -16.00
C GLN A 188 15.31 -2.07 -14.69
N PHE A 189 14.86 -2.71 -13.61
CA PHE A 189 15.43 -2.57 -12.27
C PHE A 189 16.11 -3.86 -11.79
N ASP A 190 17.12 -3.67 -10.95
CA ASP A 190 17.80 -4.72 -10.21
C ASP A 190 17.12 -4.92 -8.87
N PHE A 191 17.17 -6.15 -8.38
CA PHE A 191 16.78 -6.46 -7.01
C PHE A 191 17.88 -5.99 -6.04
N PRO A 192 17.56 -5.27 -4.95
CA PRO A 192 18.52 -4.99 -3.88
C PRO A 192 19.11 -6.29 -3.32
N LYS A 193 20.37 -6.25 -2.87
CA LYS A 193 21.01 -7.45 -2.31
C LYS A 193 20.33 -7.92 -1.02
N ASP A 194 20.07 -6.98 -0.12
CA ASP A 194 19.47 -7.19 1.19
C ASP A 194 18.17 -6.37 1.28
N SER A 195 17.25 -6.77 2.17
CA SER A 195 16.05 -5.97 2.43
C SER A 195 16.41 -4.75 3.28
N GLU A 196 16.07 -3.56 2.80
CA GLU A 196 16.26 -2.31 3.53
C GLU A 196 15.02 -2.01 4.39
N PHE A 197 15.18 -1.95 5.71
CA PHE A 197 14.09 -1.57 6.63
C PHE A 197 14.13 -0.07 6.93
N VAL A 198 13.69 0.72 5.94
CA VAL A 198 13.85 2.18 5.98
C VAL A 198 12.76 2.81 6.85
N THR A 199 13.19 3.62 7.82
CA THR A 199 12.30 4.41 8.68
C THR A 199 12.83 5.83 8.86
N PHE A 200 11.95 6.78 9.17
CA PHE A 200 12.32 8.15 9.49
C PHE A 200 11.43 8.75 10.57
N ASP A 201 12.03 9.53 11.46
CA ASP A 201 11.34 10.18 12.57
C ASP A 201 10.85 11.58 12.20
N THR A 202 9.67 11.93 12.72
CA THR A 202 9.07 13.26 12.56
C THR A 202 8.47 13.75 13.89
N PRO A 203 8.15 15.05 14.04
CA PRO A 203 7.38 15.53 15.19
C PRO A 203 6.01 14.85 15.35
N PHE A 204 5.46 14.28 14.27
CA PHE A 204 4.13 13.71 14.18
C PHE A 204 4.12 12.18 13.99
N GLY A 205 5.18 11.50 14.43
CA GLY A 205 5.24 10.03 14.47
C GLY A 205 6.44 9.44 13.73
N LYS A 206 6.66 8.14 13.90
CA LYS A 206 7.68 7.38 13.18
C LYS A 206 7.07 6.79 11.91
N PHE A 207 7.75 6.96 10.78
CA PHE A 207 7.28 6.47 9.50
C PHE A 207 8.14 5.32 8.99
N GLY A 208 7.48 4.32 8.40
CA GLY A 208 8.11 3.33 7.52
C GLY A 208 7.77 3.62 6.06
N ILE A 209 8.53 3.02 5.15
CA ILE A 209 8.35 3.16 3.71
C ILE A 209 8.58 1.82 3.02
N PHE A 210 7.73 1.53 2.04
CA PHE A 210 7.89 0.45 1.07
C PHE A 210 6.99 0.73 -0.14
N THR A 211 7.19 0.00 -1.24
CA THR A 211 6.61 0.37 -2.54
C THR A 211 5.76 -0.75 -3.11
N CYS A 212 4.51 -0.45 -3.44
CA CYS A 212 3.63 -1.30 -4.26
C CYS A 212 3.64 -2.79 -3.83
N PHE A 213 4.11 -3.68 -4.70
CA PHE A 213 4.14 -5.13 -4.49
C PHE A 213 4.81 -5.60 -3.19
N ASP A 214 5.66 -4.78 -2.56
CA ASP A 214 6.20 -5.04 -1.23
C ASP A 214 5.12 -5.28 -0.16
N ILE A 215 3.91 -4.73 -0.30
CA ILE A 215 2.82 -4.90 0.67
C ILE A 215 2.44 -6.38 0.93
N PHE A 216 2.74 -7.27 -0.01
CA PHE A 216 2.50 -8.71 0.10
C PHE A 216 3.59 -9.46 0.87
N SER A 217 4.70 -8.82 1.23
CA SER A 217 5.90 -9.46 1.75
C SER A 217 6.02 -9.37 3.28
N TYR A 218 6.77 -10.28 3.86
CA TYR A 218 7.24 -10.12 5.24
C TYR A 218 8.31 -9.04 5.30
N ASP A 219 9.29 -9.13 4.40
CA ASP A 219 10.39 -8.17 4.24
C ASP A 219 10.15 -7.25 3.03
N PRO A 220 10.00 -5.92 3.22
CA PRO A 220 10.10 -5.18 4.48
C PRO A 220 8.76 -4.98 5.21
N ALA A 221 7.61 -5.21 4.57
CA ALA A 221 6.34 -4.61 4.97
C ALA A 221 5.84 -5.02 6.36
N VAL A 222 6.04 -6.27 6.79
CA VAL A 222 5.69 -6.72 8.15
C VAL A 222 6.74 -6.27 9.15
N VAL A 223 8.03 -6.42 8.81
CA VAL A 223 9.15 -6.09 9.72
C VAL A 223 9.13 -4.63 10.16
N VAL A 224 8.87 -3.69 9.23
CA VAL A 224 8.82 -2.26 9.59
C VAL A 224 7.70 -1.96 10.60
N VAL A 225 6.60 -2.72 10.58
CA VAL A 225 5.51 -2.58 11.55
C VAL A 225 5.85 -3.29 12.86
N ASP A 226 6.17 -4.58 12.80
CA ASP A 226 6.27 -5.43 13.98
C ASP A 226 7.57 -5.23 14.75
N GLU A 227 8.69 -5.00 14.07
CA GLU A 227 10.01 -4.88 14.71
C GLU A 227 10.40 -3.41 14.92
N PHE A 228 10.15 -2.56 13.91
CA PHE A 228 10.50 -1.14 13.97
C PHE A 228 9.41 -0.27 14.59
N GLN A 229 8.20 -0.81 14.82
CA GLN A 229 7.10 -0.14 15.51
C GLN A 229 6.80 1.25 14.90
N VAL A 230 6.69 1.33 13.57
CA VAL A 230 6.33 2.56 12.86
C VAL A 230 4.86 2.90 13.06
N ASP A 231 4.53 4.17 13.24
CA ASP A 231 3.17 4.65 13.47
C ASP A 231 2.37 4.77 12.17
N SER A 232 3.08 5.11 11.09
CA SER A 232 2.51 5.35 9.77
C SER A 232 3.41 4.76 8.68
N ILE A 233 2.82 4.37 7.56
CA ILE A 233 3.52 3.96 6.35
C ILE A 233 3.21 4.97 5.24
N VAL A 234 4.25 5.45 4.56
CA VAL A 234 4.09 6.11 3.25
C VAL A 234 4.27 5.08 2.15
N TYR A 235 3.33 5.04 1.22
CA TYR A 235 3.21 3.95 0.25
C TYR A 235 2.94 4.48 -1.16
N PRO A 236 4.01 4.85 -1.89
CA PRO A 236 3.96 5.04 -3.33
C PRO A 236 3.62 3.72 -4.03
N THR A 237 2.69 3.75 -4.99
CA THR A 237 2.29 2.55 -5.72
C THR A 237 1.84 2.87 -7.14
N ALA A 238 2.02 1.92 -8.07
CA ALA A 238 1.46 1.93 -9.42
C ALA A 238 0.67 0.63 -9.62
N TRP A 239 -0.45 0.53 -8.90
CA TRP A 239 -1.20 -0.70 -8.69
C TRP A 239 -2.25 -0.95 -9.77
N TYR A 240 -2.20 -2.14 -10.38
CA TYR A 240 -3.23 -2.67 -11.27
C TYR A 240 -4.38 -3.26 -10.45
N ASN A 241 -5.60 -2.73 -10.59
CA ASN A 241 -6.74 -3.35 -9.93
C ASN A 241 -7.05 -4.72 -10.53
N THR A 242 -6.91 -5.77 -9.72
CA THR A 242 -7.28 -7.13 -10.10
C THR A 242 -8.42 -7.63 -9.22
N LEU A 243 -9.65 -7.43 -9.69
CA LEU A 243 -10.85 -7.97 -9.03
C LEU A 243 -10.83 -9.50 -9.05
N PRO A 244 -11.46 -10.17 -8.07
CA PRO A 244 -12.25 -9.60 -6.97
C PRO A 244 -11.46 -9.17 -5.73
N LEU A 245 -10.22 -9.65 -5.53
CA LEU A 245 -9.54 -9.59 -4.23
C LEU A 245 -8.42 -8.55 -4.12
N LEU A 246 -7.92 -8.03 -5.24
CA LEU A 246 -6.72 -7.20 -5.31
C LEU A 246 -7.01 -5.85 -5.98
N SER A 247 -8.15 -5.25 -5.67
CA SER A 247 -8.33 -3.83 -5.92
C SER A 247 -7.57 -3.03 -4.86
N ALA A 248 -6.88 -1.96 -5.28
CA ALA A 248 -6.00 -1.15 -4.45
C ALA A 248 -6.69 -0.68 -3.16
N VAL A 249 -7.84 0.01 -3.28
CA VAL A 249 -8.52 0.62 -2.13
C VAL A 249 -8.98 -0.43 -1.09
N PRO A 250 -9.69 -1.52 -1.46
CA PRO A 250 -10.03 -2.61 -0.53
C PRO A 250 -8.80 -3.26 0.11
N PHE A 251 -7.78 -3.61 -0.67
CA PHE A 251 -6.64 -4.34 -0.16
C PHE A 251 -5.76 -3.47 0.76
N HIS A 252 -5.41 -2.25 0.33
CA HIS A 252 -4.56 -1.33 1.10
C HIS A 252 -5.22 -0.93 2.42
N SER A 253 -6.54 -0.65 2.41
CA SER A 253 -7.27 -0.31 3.64
C SER A 253 -7.37 -1.49 4.62
N ALA A 254 -7.57 -2.70 4.11
CA ALA A 254 -7.59 -3.92 4.91
C ALA A 254 -6.22 -4.23 5.55
N TRP A 255 -5.14 -4.01 4.80
CA TRP A 255 -3.77 -4.15 5.29
C TRP A 255 -3.49 -3.17 6.43
N ALA A 256 -3.81 -1.88 6.26
CA ALA A 256 -3.61 -0.85 7.28
C ALA A 256 -4.37 -1.17 8.59
N LYS A 257 -5.62 -1.64 8.45
CA LYS A 257 -6.46 -2.05 9.58
C LYS A 257 -5.89 -3.25 10.33
N ALA A 258 -5.48 -4.28 9.62
CA ALA A 258 -4.96 -5.51 10.22
C ALA A 258 -3.59 -5.31 10.87
N MET A 259 -2.73 -4.50 10.25
CA MET A 259 -1.38 -4.20 10.75
C MET A 259 -1.39 -3.11 11.83
N GLY A 260 -2.50 -2.39 12.01
CA GLY A 260 -2.64 -1.40 13.07
C GLY A 260 -1.77 -0.15 12.86
N VAL A 261 -1.61 0.29 11.61
CA VAL A 261 -0.85 1.49 11.26
C VAL A 261 -1.67 2.45 10.41
N ASN A 262 -1.29 3.73 10.38
CA ASN A 262 -1.76 4.60 9.31
C ASN A 262 -1.08 4.19 7.99
N LEU A 263 -1.77 4.30 6.87
CA LEU A 263 -1.23 4.05 5.53
C LEU A 263 -1.63 5.19 4.60
N LEU A 264 -0.63 5.85 4.01
CA LEU A 264 -0.79 6.92 3.03
C LEU A 264 -0.47 6.34 1.64
N ALA A 265 -1.50 5.84 0.95
CA ALA A 265 -1.36 5.19 -0.35
C ALA A 265 -1.59 6.19 -1.49
N ALA A 266 -0.54 6.44 -2.29
CA ALA A 266 -0.61 7.28 -3.48
C ALA A 266 -0.42 6.40 -4.72
N ASN A 267 -1.47 6.27 -5.53
CA ASN A 267 -1.50 5.44 -6.72
C ASN A 267 -1.38 6.27 -8.00
N THR A 268 -0.93 5.64 -9.08
CA THR A 268 -1.04 6.22 -10.42
C THR A 268 -2.50 6.21 -10.88
N HIS A 269 -2.82 7.10 -11.80
CA HIS A 269 -4.13 7.20 -12.46
C HIS A 269 -3.96 6.89 -13.95
N ASN A 270 -4.47 5.73 -14.35
CA ASN A 270 -4.49 5.29 -15.74
C ASN A 270 -5.62 4.27 -15.91
N THR A 271 -6.76 4.72 -16.43
CA THR A 271 -7.96 3.88 -16.58
C THR A 271 -7.73 2.71 -17.55
N SER A 272 -6.89 2.91 -18.57
CA SER A 272 -6.58 1.88 -19.58
C SER A 272 -5.81 0.68 -19.01
N MET A 273 -5.12 0.88 -17.89
CA MET A 273 -4.38 -0.16 -17.17
C MET A 273 -5.04 -0.52 -15.83
N HIS A 274 -6.27 -0.06 -15.60
CA HIS A 274 -6.99 -0.24 -14.33
C HIS A 274 -6.21 0.27 -13.10
N MET A 275 -5.40 1.33 -13.27
CA MET A 275 -4.69 1.98 -12.18
C MET A 275 -5.51 3.17 -11.68
N THR A 276 -6.12 2.99 -10.52
CA THR A 276 -6.75 4.04 -9.72
C THR A 276 -6.95 3.44 -8.33
N GLY A 277 -6.90 4.24 -7.27
CA GLY A 277 -7.12 3.73 -5.94
C GLY A 277 -6.13 4.24 -4.92
N SER A 278 -6.20 5.53 -4.65
CA SER A 278 -5.40 6.19 -3.63
C SER A 278 -6.23 6.42 -2.36
N GLY A 279 -5.58 6.54 -1.21
CA GLY A 279 -6.31 6.80 0.03
C GLY A 279 -5.45 7.00 1.26
N LEU A 280 -6.14 7.44 2.31
CA LEU A 280 -5.63 7.67 3.65
C LEU A 280 -6.38 6.73 4.59
N TYR A 281 -5.66 5.76 5.15
CA TYR A 281 -6.23 4.71 5.98
C TYR A 281 -5.64 4.80 7.38
N ALA A 282 -6.50 4.67 8.40
CA ALA A 282 -6.10 4.56 9.79
C ALA A 282 -6.58 3.22 10.36
N PRO A 283 -6.01 2.73 11.47
CA PRO A 283 -6.42 1.45 12.05
C PRO A 283 -7.92 1.38 12.37
N GLU A 284 -8.48 2.49 12.83
CA GLU A 284 -9.87 2.58 13.25
C GLU A 284 -10.84 2.80 12.08
N ALA A 285 -10.41 3.43 10.99
CA ALA A 285 -11.28 3.80 9.87
C ALA A 285 -10.53 4.22 8.61
N VAL A 286 -11.21 4.11 7.47
CA VAL A 286 -10.84 4.76 6.21
C VAL A 286 -11.14 6.26 6.32
N LYS A 287 -10.11 7.08 6.15
CA LYS A 287 -10.19 8.54 6.37
C LYS A 287 -10.51 9.32 5.10
N GLY A 288 -10.23 8.73 3.96
CA GLY A 288 -10.60 9.20 2.63
C GLY A 288 -9.99 8.28 1.58
N TYR A 289 -10.69 8.06 0.47
CA TYR A 289 -10.16 7.32 -0.67
C TYR A 289 -10.73 7.88 -1.97
N HIS A 290 -10.06 7.56 -3.06
CA HIS A 290 -10.50 7.87 -4.41
C HIS A 290 -10.42 6.61 -5.27
N TYR A 291 -11.41 6.43 -6.12
CA TYR A 291 -11.46 5.40 -7.14
C TYR A 291 -12.23 5.99 -8.31
N ASP A 292 -11.60 6.08 -9.47
CA ASP A 292 -12.18 6.65 -10.68
C ASP A 292 -11.68 5.92 -11.91
N MET A 293 -12.61 5.24 -12.59
CA MET A 293 -12.39 4.55 -13.86
C MET A 293 -13.07 5.29 -15.03
N GLU A 294 -13.60 6.50 -14.79
CA GLU A 294 -14.41 7.26 -15.74
C GLU A 294 -13.67 8.48 -16.30
N THR A 295 -12.81 9.12 -15.50
CA THR A 295 -12.03 10.30 -15.93
C THR A 295 -10.54 10.00 -16.03
N GLU A 296 -9.76 10.97 -16.53
CA GLU A 296 -8.29 10.89 -16.65
C GLU A 296 -7.60 11.93 -15.75
N SER A 297 -8.25 12.30 -14.64
CA SER A 297 -7.82 13.40 -13.77
C SER A 297 -7.13 12.88 -12.52
N GLY A 298 -5.98 13.45 -12.19
CA GLY A 298 -5.36 13.22 -10.88
C GLY A 298 -6.18 13.84 -9.73
N GLN A 299 -6.07 13.26 -8.54
CA GLN A 299 -6.87 13.65 -7.36
C GLN A 299 -5.98 13.86 -6.14
N LEU A 300 -6.07 15.04 -5.53
CA LEU A 300 -5.46 15.33 -4.22
C LEU A 300 -6.45 14.99 -3.11
N MET A 301 -6.00 14.26 -2.10
CA MET A 301 -6.76 13.99 -0.88
C MET A 301 -5.98 14.42 0.34
N LEU A 302 -6.69 14.94 1.34
CA LEU A 302 -6.15 15.31 2.63
C LEU A 302 -7.02 14.74 3.75
N SER A 303 -6.40 14.37 4.86
CA SER A 303 -7.12 14.03 6.08
C SER A 303 -6.24 14.18 7.31
N GLU A 304 -6.87 14.47 8.45
CA GLU A 304 -6.18 14.45 9.73
C GLU A 304 -6.06 13.02 10.24
N LEU A 305 -4.83 12.63 10.62
CA LEU A 305 -4.47 11.34 11.19
C LEU A 305 -3.88 11.51 12.58
N LYS A 306 -4.02 10.47 13.40
CA LYS A 306 -3.36 10.38 14.70
C LYS A 306 -1.88 10.09 14.50
N SER A 307 -1.02 10.86 15.16
CA SER A 307 0.44 10.70 15.03
C SER A 307 0.95 9.36 15.54
N ARG A 308 0.30 8.80 16.57
CA ARG A 308 0.69 7.55 17.23
C ARG A 308 -0.53 6.69 17.55
N PRO A 309 -1.18 6.07 16.54
CA PRO A 309 -2.48 5.42 16.72
C PRO A 309 -2.46 4.29 17.76
N ARG A 310 -1.32 3.62 17.96
CA ARG A 310 -1.13 2.59 19.02
C ARG A 310 -1.39 3.06 20.44
N HIS A 311 -1.27 4.36 20.71
CA HIS A 311 -1.52 4.93 22.04
C HIS A 311 -2.99 5.38 22.22
N GLU A 312 -3.80 5.31 21.17
CA GLU A 312 -5.19 5.74 21.23
C GLU A 312 -6.08 4.66 21.90
N PRO A 313 -7.07 5.05 22.71
CA PRO A 313 -8.03 4.10 23.29
C PRO A 313 -8.85 3.34 22.25
N THR A 314 -8.98 3.91 21.05
CA THR A 314 -9.69 3.32 19.91
C THR A 314 -8.83 2.34 19.11
N TYR A 315 -7.57 2.11 19.52
CA TYR A 315 -6.69 1.17 18.84
C TYR A 315 -7.30 -0.25 18.82
N PRO A 316 -7.39 -0.90 17.65
CA PRO A 316 -7.97 -2.22 17.55
C PRO A 316 -7.26 -3.25 18.44
N ALA A 317 -8.04 -4.07 19.14
CA ALA A 317 -7.49 -5.20 19.87
C ALA A 317 -6.98 -6.27 18.90
N ALA A 318 -5.96 -7.03 19.31
CA ALA A 318 -5.49 -8.18 18.55
C ALA A 318 -6.64 -9.18 18.30
N VAL A 319 -6.67 -9.72 17.08
CA VAL A 319 -7.69 -10.66 16.63
C VAL A 319 -7.10 -12.06 16.59
N ASP A 320 -7.78 -13.01 17.23
CA ASP A 320 -7.51 -14.43 17.03
C ASP A 320 -8.38 -14.91 15.87
N TRP A 321 -7.78 -14.97 14.67
CA TRP A 321 -8.45 -15.36 13.44
C TRP A 321 -8.90 -16.83 13.42
N HIS A 322 -8.46 -17.65 14.37
CA HIS A 322 -8.75 -19.08 14.44
C HIS A 322 -9.83 -19.42 15.49
N ALA A 323 -9.98 -18.60 16.53
CA ALA A 323 -10.76 -18.90 17.72
C ALA A 323 -12.22 -19.31 17.46
N TYR A 324 -12.99 -18.48 16.73
CA TYR A 324 -14.39 -18.82 16.46
C TYR A 324 -14.51 -20.04 15.55
N ALA A 325 -13.78 -20.04 14.43
CA ALA A 325 -13.88 -21.05 13.38
C ALA A 325 -13.54 -22.46 13.90
N SER A 326 -12.57 -22.58 14.80
CA SER A 326 -12.21 -23.86 15.43
C SER A 326 -13.21 -24.37 16.47
N SER A 327 -14.04 -23.47 17.02
CA SER A 327 -15.03 -23.81 18.05
C SER A 327 -16.37 -24.30 17.48
N VAL A 328 -16.66 -23.98 16.21
CA VAL A 328 -17.93 -24.32 15.57
C VAL A 328 -17.84 -25.63 14.79
N LYS A 329 -18.93 -26.40 14.82
CA LYS A 329 -19.03 -27.57 13.95
C LYS A 329 -19.31 -27.12 12.51
N PRO A 330 -18.72 -27.77 11.49
CA PRO A 330 -19.06 -27.51 10.10
C PRO A 330 -20.57 -27.60 9.89
N PHE A 331 -21.13 -26.64 9.14
CA PHE A 331 -22.54 -26.68 8.78
C PHE A 331 -22.76 -27.80 7.75
N SER A 332 -23.78 -28.63 7.94
CA SER A 332 -24.11 -29.70 7.00
C SER A 332 -24.64 -29.10 5.68
N SER A 333 -23.98 -29.40 4.57
CA SER A 333 -24.45 -29.04 3.24
C SER A 333 -24.93 -30.29 2.49
N GLU A 334 -26.13 -30.22 1.91
CA GLU A 334 -26.63 -31.22 0.95
C GLU A 334 -26.15 -30.93 -0.49
N GLN A 335 -25.36 -29.86 -0.68
CA GLN A 335 -24.91 -29.40 -1.98
C GLN A 335 -23.46 -29.79 -2.23
N SER A 336 -23.16 -30.16 -3.48
CA SER A 336 -21.81 -30.42 -3.94
C SER A 336 -21.05 -29.12 -4.17
N ASP A 337 -19.82 -29.10 -3.69
CA ASP A 337 -18.86 -28.04 -3.99
C ASP A 337 -18.39 -28.11 -5.46
N PHE A 338 -17.87 -27.00 -5.97
CA PHE A 338 -17.35 -26.88 -7.33
C PHE A 338 -16.05 -26.06 -7.38
N PRO A 339 -15.14 -26.33 -8.34
CA PRO A 339 -13.94 -25.53 -8.51
C PRO A 339 -14.25 -24.20 -9.21
N GLY A 340 -13.50 -23.15 -8.89
CA GLY A 340 -13.52 -21.87 -9.61
C GLY A 340 -12.18 -21.17 -9.48
N MET A 341 -11.87 -20.28 -10.42
CA MET A 341 -10.57 -19.61 -10.46
C MET A 341 -10.71 -18.17 -9.98
N ILE A 342 -9.85 -17.76 -9.04
CA ILE A 342 -9.62 -16.35 -8.75
C ILE A 342 -8.15 -16.07 -9.03
N TYR A 343 -7.87 -15.17 -9.99
CA TYR A 343 -6.51 -14.75 -10.32
C TYR A 343 -5.52 -15.92 -10.39
N PHE A 344 -5.85 -16.92 -11.21
CA PHE A 344 -5.06 -18.14 -11.44
C PHE A 344 -4.97 -19.14 -10.28
N ASP A 345 -5.61 -18.88 -9.15
CA ASP A 345 -5.72 -19.81 -8.03
C ASP A 345 -7.04 -20.58 -8.07
N GLU A 346 -6.98 -21.91 -7.95
CA GLU A 346 -8.16 -22.78 -7.94
C GLU A 346 -8.77 -22.86 -6.53
N PHE A 347 -9.92 -22.20 -6.35
CA PHE A 347 -10.72 -22.19 -5.13
C PHE A 347 -11.72 -23.35 -5.12
N THR A 348 -12.09 -23.79 -3.92
CA THR A 348 -13.26 -24.66 -3.72
C THR A 348 -14.45 -23.80 -3.30
N PHE A 349 -15.52 -23.82 -4.09
CA PHE A 349 -16.72 -23.00 -3.89
C PHE A 349 -17.97 -23.81 -3.56
N THR A 350 -18.92 -23.15 -2.88
CA THR A 350 -20.28 -23.63 -2.65
C THR A 350 -21.28 -22.49 -2.89
N GLU A 351 -22.40 -22.78 -3.57
CA GLU A 351 -23.38 -21.77 -4.00
C GLU A 351 -24.36 -21.38 -2.87
N LEU A 352 -24.68 -20.10 -2.75
CA LEU A 352 -25.72 -19.59 -1.86
C LEU A 352 -27.09 -19.63 -2.56
N LYS A 353 -27.75 -20.79 -2.52
CA LYS A 353 -29.05 -21.03 -3.22
C LYS A 353 -30.25 -20.34 -2.59
N LYS A 354 -30.21 -20.08 -1.28
CA LYS A 354 -31.33 -19.50 -0.51
C LYS A 354 -31.04 -18.04 -0.13
N ASN A 355 -32.05 -17.30 0.29
CA ASN A 355 -31.89 -15.95 0.83
C ASN A 355 -31.20 -15.95 2.20
N THR A 356 -31.36 -17.00 3.00
CA THR A 356 -30.71 -17.20 4.29
C THR A 356 -30.01 -18.55 4.32
N GLY A 357 -28.87 -18.63 5.01
CA GLY A 357 -28.13 -19.88 5.09
C GLY A 357 -26.92 -19.85 5.99
N ASN A 358 -26.45 -21.05 6.32
CA ASN A 358 -25.20 -21.31 6.99
C ASN A 358 -24.40 -22.31 6.15
N HIS A 359 -23.18 -21.94 5.75
CA HIS A 359 -22.35 -22.76 4.87
C HIS A 359 -20.95 -22.92 5.43
N THR A 360 -20.37 -24.09 5.18
CA THR A 360 -18.95 -24.35 5.41
C THR A 360 -18.38 -24.94 4.13
N VAL A 361 -17.25 -24.41 3.67
CA VAL A 361 -16.46 -24.96 2.57
C VAL A 361 -15.01 -25.04 3.04
N CYS A 362 -14.33 -26.13 2.69
CA CYS A 362 -12.95 -26.34 3.11
C CYS A 362 -12.06 -26.65 1.92
N GLN A 363 -10.84 -26.12 1.95
CA GLN A 363 -9.76 -26.53 1.06
C GLN A 363 -8.51 -26.77 1.89
N LYS A 364 -7.97 -28.00 1.82
CA LYS A 364 -6.84 -28.46 2.65
C LYS A 364 -7.06 -28.16 4.14
N ASP A 365 -6.25 -27.29 4.74
CA ASP A 365 -6.27 -26.99 6.17
C ASP A 365 -7.19 -25.81 6.53
N LEU A 366 -7.74 -25.11 5.53
CA LEU A 366 -8.64 -23.97 5.72
C LEU A 366 -10.09 -24.38 5.54
N CYS A 367 -10.90 -24.21 6.58
CA CYS A 367 -12.35 -24.27 6.53
C CYS A 367 -12.92 -22.86 6.74
N CYS A 368 -13.79 -22.43 5.83
CA CYS A 368 -14.44 -21.13 5.83
C CYS A 368 -15.91 -21.28 6.20
N HIS A 369 -16.36 -20.48 7.16
CA HIS A 369 -17.75 -20.51 7.67
C HIS A 369 -18.44 -19.19 7.36
N LEU A 370 -19.66 -19.28 6.81
CA LEU A 370 -20.52 -18.15 6.53
C LEU A 370 -21.91 -18.37 7.10
N THR A 371 -22.40 -17.39 7.84
CA THR A 371 -23.83 -17.19 8.11
C THR A 371 -24.28 -15.94 7.37
N TYR A 372 -25.42 -15.97 6.68
CA TYR A 372 -25.89 -14.80 5.92
C TYR A 372 -27.42 -14.70 5.82
N GLU A 373 -27.88 -13.48 5.58
CA GLU A 373 -29.25 -13.12 5.19
C GLU A 373 -29.20 -12.05 4.09
N MET A 374 -29.77 -12.36 2.93
CA MET A 374 -29.97 -11.43 1.82
C MET A 374 -31.34 -10.76 1.96
N SER A 375 -31.46 -9.47 1.60
CA SER A 375 -32.74 -8.76 1.54
C SER A 375 -33.73 -9.43 0.57
N GLU A 376 -33.21 -9.93 -0.54
CA GLU A 376 -33.94 -10.76 -1.51
C GLU A 376 -32.99 -11.72 -2.22
N LYS A 377 -33.45 -12.95 -2.51
CA LYS A 377 -32.70 -13.85 -3.39
C LYS A 377 -33.07 -13.55 -4.84
N ARG A 378 -32.15 -12.90 -5.53
CA ARG A 378 -32.27 -12.60 -6.95
C ARG A 378 -32.05 -13.85 -7.80
N THR A 379 -32.76 -13.94 -8.93
CA THR A 379 -32.63 -15.03 -9.91
C THR A 379 -31.59 -14.74 -10.99
N ASP A 380 -31.20 -13.48 -11.16
CA ASP A 380 -30.20 -12.99 -12.12
C ASP A 380 -28.80 -12.80 -11.50
N GLU A 381 -28.66 -12.99 -10.19
CA GLU A 381 -27.37 -12.94 -9.49
C GLU A 381 -27.09 -14.23 -8.68
N VAL A 382 -25.86 -14.71 -8.79
CA VAL A 382 -25.35 -15.86 -8.04
C VAL A 382 -24.22 -15.42 -7.13
N TYR A 383 -24.22 -15.95 -5.91
CA TYR A 383 -23.18 -15.76 -4.92
C TYR A 383 -22.62 -17.10 -4.49
N ALA A 384 -21.33 -17.13 -4.20
CA ALA A 384 -20.62 -18.32 -3.74
C ALA A 384 -19.71 -18.00 -2.55
N LEU A 385 -19.63 -18.95 -1.61
CA LEU A 385 -18.60 -18.98 -0.58
C LEU A 385 -17.45 -19.85 -1.08
N GLY A 386 -16.21 -19.36 -0.98
CA GLY A 386 -15.00 -20.03 -1.42
C GLY A 386 -13.92 -20.12 -0.35
N ALA A 387 -13.12 -21.17 -0.43
CA ALA A 387 -11.90 -21.37 0.34
C ALA A 387 -10.70 -21.62 -0.58
N PHE A 388 -9.55 -21.01 -0.24
CA PHE A 388 -8.25 -21.30 -0.84
C PHE A 388 -7.16 -21.46 0.21
N ASP A 389 -6.33 -22.48 0.06
CA ASP A 389 -5.16 -22.74 0.91
C ASP A 389 -4.03 -23.26 0.01
N GLY A 390 -3.13 -22.38 -0.43
CA GLY A 390 -2.17 -22.72 -1.47
C GLY A 390 -1.13 -21.67 -1.79
N LEU A 391 -0.13 -22.08 -2.57
CA LEU A 391 0.91 -21.19 -3.10
C LEU A 391 0.39 -20.57 -4.41
N HIS A 392 0.22 -19.26 -4.42
CA HIS A 392 0.06 -18.48 -5.64
C HIS A 392 1.39 -18.44 -6.39
N THR A 393 1.38 -18.54 -7.72
CA THR A 393 2.63 -18.64 -8.51
C THR A 393 2.70 -17.77 -9.77
N VAL A 394 1.61 -17.10 -10.13
CA VAL A 394 1.55 -16.26 -11.34
C VAL A 394 1.92 -14.83 -10.99
N GLU A 395 2.82 -14.18 -11.73
CA GLU A 395 3.24 -12.79 -11.45
C GLU A 395 3.88 -12.55 -10.05
N GLY A 396 4.09 -13.61 -9.28
CA GLY A 396 4.78 -13.66 -8.00
C GLY A 396 4.53 -14.99 -7.29
N GLN A 397 5.34 -15.30 -6.28
CA GLN A 397 5.18 -16.52 -5.49
C GLN A 397 4.92 -16.22 -4.02
N TYR A 398 3.71 -16.48 -3.53
CA TYR A 398 3.30 -16.22 -2.15
C TYR A 398 2.19 -17.17 -1.70
N TYR A 399 2.24 -17.63 -0.44
CA TYR A 399 1.28 -18.56 0.13
C TYR A 399 0.07 -17.86 0.76
N LEU A 400 -1.11 -18.32 0.39
CA LEU A 400 -2.38 -17.69 0.76
C LEU A 400 -3.28 -18.67 1.52
N GLN A 401 -4.00 -18.12 2.48
CA GLN A 401 -5.22 -18.72 3.02
C GLN A 401 -6.34 -17.70 2.84
N ILE A 402 -7.40 -18.03 2.12
CA ILE A 402 -8.46 -17.06 1.78
C ILE A 402 -9.83 -17.68 2.01
N CYS A 403 -10.67 -16.96 2.76
CA CYS A 403 -12.11 -17.18 2.80
C CYS A 403 -12.81 -16.02 2.09
N THR A 404 -13.70 -16.31 1.15
CA THR A 404 -14.39 -15.26 0.40
C THR A 404 -15.84 -15.58 0.10
N LEU A 405 -16.74 -14.61 0.30
CA LEU A 405 -18.07 -14.57 -0.30
C LEU A 405 -18.00 -13.59 -1.48
N LEU A 406 -18.40 -14.02 -2.68
CA LEU A 406 -18.35 -13.17 -3.86
C LEU A 406 -19.60 -13.33 -4.73
N LYS A 407 -19.88 -12.29 -5.52
CA LYS A 407 -20.80 -12.32 -6.65
C LYS A 407 -20.10 -12.95 -7.86
N CYS A 408 -20.73 -13.91 -8.51
CA CYS A 408 -20.26 -14.47 -9.78
C CYS A 408 -20.61 -13.52 -10.94
N GLN A 409 -19.81 -13.50 -12.02
CA GLN A 409 -20.02 -12.57 -13.13
C GLN A 409 -21.36 -12.78 -13.83
N THR A 410 -21.77 -14.05 -13.96
CA THR A 410 -23.05 -14.46 -14.53
C THR A 410 -23.73 -15.48 -13.62
N THR A 411 -24.88 -16.00 -14.06
CA THR A 411 -25.54 -17.12 -13.37
C THR A 411 -24.87 -18.47 -13.61
N ASP A 412 -23.88 -18.56 -14.50
CA ASP A 412 -23.03 -19.75 -14.67
C ASP A 412 -21.97 -19.78 -13.56
N LEU A 413 -21.97 -20.86 -12.77
CA LEU A 413 -21.04 -21.11 -11.66
C LEU A 413 -19.57 -21.10 -12.09
N LYS A 414 -19.28 -21.39 -13.36
CA LYS A 414 -17.90 -21.31 -13.90
C LYS A 414 -17.33 -19.90 -13.88
N THR A 415 -18.19 -18.89 -13.79
CA THR A 415 -17.79 -17.47 -13.75
C THR A 415 -17.60 -16.94 -12.32
N CYS A 416 -17.73 -17.80 -11.31
CA CYS A 416 -17.43 -17.42 -9.93
C CYS A 416 -15.92 -17.25 -9.76
N GLY A 417 -15.51 -16.01 -9.46
CA GLY A 417 -14.10 -15.60 -9.35
C GLY A 417 -13.63 -14.68 -10.48
N GLU A 418 -14.41 -14.56 -11.57
CA GLU A 418 -14.16 -13.57 -12.62
C GLU A 418 -14.42 -12.13 -12.16
N PRO A 419 -13.80 -11.11 -12.77
CA PRO A 419 -14.02 -9.70 -12.43
C PRO A 419 -15.49 -9.25 -12.56
N VAL A 420 -16.01 -8.60 -11.52
CA VAL A 420 -17.39 -8.07 -11.47
C VAL A 420 -17.39 -6.64 -10.93
N GLY A 421 -17.97 -5.69 -11.69
CA GLY A 421 -18.02 -4.28 -11.31
C GLY A 421 -19.30 -3.83 -10.57
N SER A 422 -20.40 -4.59 -10.66
CA SER A 422 -21.70 -4.21 -10.10
C SER A 422 -22.43 -5.36 -9.41
N ALA A 423 -23.18 -5.04 -8.36
CA ALA A 423 -24.01 -5.97 -7.60
C ALA A 423 -25.30 -5.28 -7.14
N PHE A 424 -26.41 -6.02 -7.16
CA PHE A 424 -27.73 -5.53 -6.74
C PHE A 424 -28.27 -6.25 -5.51
N THR A 425 -27.88 -7.51 -5.28
CA THR A 425 -28.23 -8.26 -4.07
C THR A 425 -27.64 -7.58 -2.85
N LYS A 426 -28.50 -7.31 -1.86
CA LYS A 426 -28.08 -6.72 -0.60
C LYS A 426 -28.08 -7.75 0.52
N PHE A 427 -27.11 -7.63 1.42
CA PHE A 427 -27.01 -8.45 2.62
C PHE A 427 -27.46 -7.65 3.85
N GLU A 428 -28.43 -8.19 4.58
CA GLU A 428 -28.92 -7.70 5.87
C GLU A 428 -27.97 -8.16 6.99
N GLU A 429 -27.64 -9.45 6.98
CA GLU A 429 -26.73 -10.07 7.93
C GLU A 429 -25.65 -10.88 7.23
N PHE A 430 -24.44 -10.83 7.78
CA PHE A 430 -23.36 -11.73 7.40
C PHE A 430 -22.41 -11.95 8.58
N SER A 431 -21.77 -13.11 8.60
CA SER A 431 -20.67 -13.44 9.51
C SER A 431 -19.74 -14.43 8.81
N LEU A 432 -18.58 -13.96 8.38
CA LEU A 432 -17.52 -14.75 7.73
C LEU A 432 -16.36 -15.01 8.70
N SER A 433 -15.85 -16.23 8.72
CA SER A 433 -14.68 -16.65 9.51
C SER A 433 -13.97 -17.83 8.86
N GLY A 434 -12.75 -18.14 9.28
CA GLY A 434 -12.04 -19.32 8.79
C GLY A 434 -10.99 -19.84 9.76
N THR A 435 -10.55 -21.09 9.60
CA THR A 435 -9.55 -21.73 10.45
C THR A 435 -8.11 -21.31 10.09
N PHE A 436 -7.86 -20.01 9.98
CA PHE A 436 -6.57 -19.45 9.57
C PHE A 436 -5.44 -19.95 10.48
N ARG A 437 -4.29 -20.25 9.88
CA ARG A 437 -3.04 -20.63 10.59
C ARG A 437 -2.03 -19.48 10.66
N THR A 438 -2.47 -18.28 10.33
CA THR A 438 -1.69 -17.05 10.35
C THR A 438 -2.43 -15.98 11.14
N ARG A 439 -1.68 -15.06 11.75
CA ARG A 439 -2.23 -13.84 12.37
C ARG A 439 -2.44 -12.70 11.36
N TYR A 440 -1.82 -12.80 10.18
CA TYR A 440 -1.84 -11.78 9.13
C TYR A 440 -3.00 -12.04 8.18
N VAL A 441 -4.19 -11.61 8.59
CA VAL A 441 -5.42 -11.70 7.79
C VAL A 441 -5.97 -10.29 7.57
N PHE A 442 -6.22 -9.96 6.30
CA PHE A 442 -6.65 -8.65 5.82
C PHE A 442 -8.15 -8.71 5.47
N PRO A 443 -9.04 -8.16 6.31
CA PRO A 443 -10.49 -8.24 6.11
C PRO A 443 -10.98 -7.17 5.13
N GLN A 444 -11.70 -7.60 4.09
CA GLN A 444 -12.17 -6.76 2.99
C GLN A 444 -13.68 -6.85 2.81
N ILE A 445 -14.33 -5.72 2.56
CA ILE A 445 -15.71 -5.67 2.04
C ILE A 445 -15.75 -4.66 0.89
N THR A 446 -15.94 -5.18 -0.32
CA THR A 446 -16.07 -4.40 -1.55
C THR A 446 -17.53 -4.40 -1.96
N LEU A 447 -18.10 -3.21 -2.15
CA LEU A 447 -19.46 -2.98 -2.62
C LEU A 447 -19.48 -2.71 -4.13
N SER A 448 -20.68 -2.76 -4.72
CA SER A 448 -20.92 -2.38 -6.12
C SER A 448 -20.21 -1.08 -6.50
N GLY A 449 -19.54 -1.06 -7.66
CA GLY A 449 -18.75 0.09 -8.12
C GLY A 449 -17.38 0.23 -7.41
N SER A 450 -16.84 -0.88 -6.90
CA SER A 450 -15.55 -0.93 -6.17
C SER A 450 -15.50 0.01 -4.94
N GLN A 451 -16.64 0.26 -4.32
CA GLN A 451 -16.75 1.14 -3.16
C GLN A 451 -16.43 0.38 -1.87
N LEU A 452 -15.90 1.06 -0.86
CA LEU A 452 -15.71 0.47 0.46
C LEU A 452 -17.01 0.46 1.26
N ALA A 453 -17.22 -0.60 2.03
CA ALA A 453 -18.28 -0.59 3.03
C ALA A 453 -17.94 0.38 4.18
N PRO A 454 -18.86 1.26 4.60
CA PRO A 454 -18.61 2.11 5.77
C PRO A 454 -18.54 1.25 7.05
N GLU A 455 -17.56 1.52 7.91
CA GLU A 455 -17.25 0.74 9.12
C GLU A 455 -18.39 0.67 10.12
N ARG A 456 -19.32 1.63 10.10
CA ARG A 456 -20.53 1.57 10.93
C ARG A 456 -21.44 0.37 10.61
N HIS A 457 -21.29 -0.25 9.45
CA HIS A 457 -22.11 -1.38 8.99
C HIS A 457 -21.47 -2.75 9.27
N TYR A 458 -20.23 -2.81 9.75
CA TYR A 458 -19.57 -4.08 10.03
C TYR A 458 -18.62 -4.00 11.23
N GLU A 459 -18.20 -5.16 11.72
CA GLU A 459 -17.16 -5.26 12.73
C GLU A 459 -16.28 -6.48 12.51
N ILE A 460 -15.07 -6.41 13.06
CA ILE A 460 -14.17 -7.54 13.20
C ILE A 460 -14.15 -7.89 14.69
N SER A 461 -14.68 -9.05 15.04
CA SER A 461 -14.68 -9.51 16.43
C SER A 461 -13.33 -10.10 16.82
N ARG A 462 -13.01 -10.06 18.12
CA ARG A 462 -11.75 -10.61 18.66
C ARG A 462 -11.54 -12.09 18.39
N ASP A 463 -12.63 -12.83 18.14
CA ASP A 463 -12.63 -14.25 17.82
C ASP A 463 -12.54 -14.55 16.32
N GLY A 464 -12.22 -13.55 15.47
CA GLY A 464 -11.89 -13.76 14.08
C GLY A 464 -13.05 -13.74 13.09
N ARG A 465 -14.18 -13.11 13.44
CA ARG A 465 -15.32 -12.96 12.50
C ARG A 465 -15.37 -11.57 11.91
N LEU A 466 -15.52 -11.51 10.59
CA LEU A 466 -15.99 -10.33 9.86
C LEU A 466 -17.51 -10.42 9.76
N ARG A 467 -18.23 -9.54 10.46
CA ARG A 467 -19.69 -9.62 10.59
C ARG A 467 -20.38 -8.28 10.41
N SER A 468 -21.64 -8.31 10.01
CA SER A 468 -22.47 -7.12 9.95
C SER A 468 -22.72 -6.55 11.35
N ARG A 469 -22.82 -5.21 11.41
CA ARG A 469 -23.49 -4.50 12.49
C ARG A 469 -24.93 -4.23 12.07
N SER A 470 -25.84 -4.12 13.04
CA SER A 470 -27.21 -3.64 12.81
C SER A 470 -27.16 -2.35 11.98
N GLY A 471 -27.65 -2.38 10.75
CA GLY A 471 -27.44 -1.30 9.80
C GLY A 471 -28.13 -1.53 8.46
N ALA A 472 -27.93 -0.61 7.52
CA ALA A 472 -28.54 -0.69 6.20
C ALA A 472 -27.96 -1.85 5.37
N PRO A 473 -28.77 -2.47 4.49
CA PRO A 473 -28.34 -3.60 3.69
C PRO A 473 -27.29 -3.19 2.65
N LEU A 474 -26.26 -4.02 2.46
CA LEU A 474 -25.10 -3.68 1.62
C LEU A 474 -25.10 -4.42 0.28
N PRO A 475 -24.96 -3.74 -0.88
CA PRO A 475 -24.81 -4.37 -2.19
C PRO A 475 -23.37 -4.89 -2.37
N VAL A 476 -23.10 -6.07 -1.81
CA VAL A 476 -21.76 -6.65 -1.71
C VAL A 476 -21.31 -7.23 -3.05
N LEU A 477 -20.15 -6.83 -3.54
CA LEU A 477 -19.43 -7.58 -4.58
C LEU A 477 -18.64 -8.73 -3.96
N VAL A 478 -17.89 -8.42 -2.90
CA VAL A 478 -16.94 -9.32 -2.25
C VAL A 478 -16.88 -9.04 -0.76
N MET A 479 -16.87 -10.09 0.05
CA MET A 479 -16.42 -10.08 1.44
C MET A 479 -15.33 -11.12 1.60
N ALA A 480 -14.13 -10.72 2.01
CA ALA A 480 -13.00 -11.63 2.08
C ALA A 480 -12.19 -11.48 3.38
N LEU A 481 -11.63 -12.59 3.83
CA LEU A 481 -10.56 -12.65 4.81
C LEU A 481 -9.33 -13.17 4.07
N TYR A 482 -8.41 -12.25 3.72
CA TYR A 482 -7.24 -12.54 2.90
C TYR A 482 -6.02 -12.77 3.79
N GLY A 483 -5.59 -14.01 3.97
CA GLY A 483 -4.50 -14.41 4.87
C GLY A 483 -3.17 -14.66 4.15
N ARG A 484 -2.07 -14.19 4.72
CA ARG A 484 -0.70 -14.48 4.28
C ARG A 484 0.02 -15.43 5.24
N VAL A 485 0.63 -16.48 4.71
CA VAL A 485 1.40 -17.47 5.47
C VAL A 485 2.87 -17.34 5.08
N PHE A 486 3.52 -16.29 5.58
CA PHE A 486 4.85 -15.86 5.13
C PHE A 486 5.93 -16.95 5.29
N GLU A 487 5.83 -17.78 6.32
CA GLU A 487 6.74 -18.90 6.56
C GLU A 487 6.70 -20.00 5.49
N LYS A 488 5.68 -19.97 4.62
CA LYS A 488 5.55 -20.88 3.46
C LYS A 488 5.92 -20.20 2.13
N ASP A 489 6.29 -18.93 2.14
CA ASP A 489 6.74 -18.24 0.94
C ASP A 489 8.15 -18.71 0.53
N PRO A 490 8.50 -18.59 -0.76
CA PRO A 490 9.91 -18.63 -1.15
C PRO A 490 10.66 -17.41 -0.60
N PRO A 491 12.02 -17.41 -0.62
CA PRO A 491 12.82 -16.33 -0.06
C PRO A 491 12.54 -14.94 -0.65
N ARG A 492 11.99 -14.83 -1.87
CA ARG A 492 11.70 -13.55 -2.52
C ARG A 492 10.52 -13.65 -3.49
N LEU A 493 9.51 -12.81 -3.33
CA LEU A 493 8.21 -12.94 -4.02
C LEU A 493 8.29 -12.77 -5.55
N GLY A 494 9.19 -11.89 -6.03
CA GLY A 494 9.36 -11.57 -7.45
C GLY A 494 10.42 -12.40 -8.20
N GLN A 495 11.19 -13.24 -7.50
CA GLN A 495 12.08 -14.20 -8.13
C GLN A 495 11.35 -15.53 -8.25
N GLY A 496 10.74 -15.78 -9.42
CA GLY A 496 10.23 -17.12 -9.74
C GLY A 496 11.32 -18.20 -9.58
N PRO A 497 10.96 -19.50 -9.64
CA PRO A 497 11.83 -20.61 -9.26
C PRO A 497 13.05 -20.83 -10.18
N GLY A 498 13.28 -19.95 -11.16
CA GLY A 498 14.29 -20.09 -12.22
C GLY A 498 15.41 -19.04 -12.23
N LYS A 499 15.59 -18.20 -11.21
CA LYS A 499 16.70 -17.21 -11.16
C LYS A 499 17.83 -17.54 -10.17
N LEU A 500 17.88 -18.77 -9.67
CA LEU A 500 19.06 -19.34 -8.99
C LEU A 500 19.85 -20.18 -10.01
N GLN A 501 20.56 -19.53 -10.93
CA GLN A 501 21.69 -20.11 -11.65
C GLN A 501 22.83 -19.09 -11.76
#